data_AF-A0A9D8C9M9-F1
#
_entry.id   AF-A0A9D8C9M9-F1
#
_cell.length_a   1.000
_cell.length_b   1.000
_cell.length_c   1.000
_cell.angle_alpha   90.00
_cell.angle_beta   90.00
_cell.angle_gamma   90.00
#
_symmetry.space_group_name_H-M   'P 1'
#
loop_
_entity.id
_entity.type
_entity.pdbx_description
1 polymer ?
#
loop_
_entity_poly.entity_id
_entity_poly.type
_entity_poly.pdbx_seq_one_letter_code
_entity_poly.pdbx_strand_id
1 'polypeptide(L)' 'MDALNTVKRWIGSLTEIGMMLLALGIVAAVLVGGSLPFFGNVIGNITNIVSQLGQSGLAGLIALGIVLWLFSKRAMV' A
#
# COMPACT_ATOMS: atom_id res chain seq x y z
N MET A 1 -6.14 24.95 -14.53
CA MET A 1 -4.90 24.15 -14.39
C MET A 1 -4.51 23.98 -12.92
N ASP A 2 -4.74 24.99 -12.05
CA ASP A 2 -4.35 24.95 -10.63
C ASP A 2 -5.15 23.98 -9.76
N ALA A 3 -6.44 23.79 -10.02
CA ALA A 3 -7.28 22.86 -9.26
C ALA A 3 -6.80 21.41 -9.37
N LEU A 4 -6.44 20.96 -10.59
CA LEU A 4 -5.92 19.61 -10.83
C LEU A 4 -4.57 19.40 -10.13
N ASN A 5 -3.68 20.39 -10.18
CA ASN A 5 -2.39 20.34 -9.48
C ASN A 5 -2.57 20.29 -7.96
N THR A 6 -3.54 21.05 -7.43
CA THR A 6 -3.87 21.05 -6.01
C THR A 6 -4.39 19.68 -5.58
N VAL A 7 -5.35 19.11 -6.30
CA VAL A 7 -5.89 17.77 -6.01
C VAL A 7 -4.79 16.71 -6.08
N LYS A 8 -3.93 16.75 -7.11
CA LYS A 8 -2.77 15.84 -7.23
C LYS A 8 -1.86 15.94 -6.01
N ARG A 9 -1.60 17.15 -5.50
CA ARG A 9 -0.79 17.35 -4.29
C ARG A 9 -1.46 16.77 -3.05
N TRP A 10 -2.76 17.00 -2.86
CA TRP A 10 -3.51 16.44 -1.72
C TRP A 10 -3.52 14.91 -1.72
N ILE A 11 -3.79 14.28 -2.87
CA ILE A 11 -3.69 12.82 -3.03
C ILE A 11 -2.25 12.36 -2.77
N GLY A 12 -1.28 13.10 -3.31
CA GLY A 12 0.15 13.03 -3.01
C GLY A 12 0.44 12.75 -1.54
N SER A 13 0.17 13.77 -0.74
CA SER A 13 0.42 13.83 0.70
C SER A 13 -0.43 12.83 1.49
N LEU A 14 -1.69 12.63 1.12
CA LEU A 14 -2.56 11.69 1.83
C LEU A 14 -2.10 10.24 1.64
N THR A 15 -1.66 9.86 0.44
CA THR A 15 -1.04 8.54 0.21
C THR A 15 0.24 8.38 1.02
N GLU A 16 1.08 9.42 1.13
CA GLU A 16 2.31 9.36 1.92
C GLU A 16 2.00 9.14 3.41
N ILE A 17 1.04 9.87 3.96
CA ILE A 17 0.53 9.67 5.32
C ILE A 17 -0.01 8.24 5.48
N GLY A 18 -0.81 7.77 4.53
CA GLY A 18 -1.33 6.40 4.53
C GLY A 18 -0.24 5.33 4.53
N MET A 19 0.84 5.52 3.77
CA MET A 19 2.00 4.61 3.76
C MET A 19 2.74 4.62 5.10
N MET A 20 2.96 5.78 5.71
CA MET A 20 3.56 5.87 7.05
C MET A 20 2.70 5.16 8.11
N LEU A 21 1.38 5.33 8.05
CA LEU A 21 0.44 4.64 8.94
C LEU A 21 0.42 3.13 8.70
N LEU A 22 0.52 2.67 7.45
CA LEU A 22 0.62 1.26 7.12
C LEU A 22 1.91 0.64 7.69
N ALA A 23 3.05 1.32 7.53
CA ALA A 23 4.32 0.90 8.12
C ALA A 23 4.24 0.81 9.65
N LEU A 24 3.66 1.83 10.30
CA LEU A 24 3.42 1.82 11.74
C LEU A 24 2.53 0.65 12.16
N GLY A 25 1.44 0.40 11.43
CA GLY A 25 0.51 -0.70 11.69
C GLY A 25 1.18 -2.06 11.61
N ILE A 26 2.08 -2.28 10.64
CA ILE A 26 2.86 -3.51 10.52
C ILE A 26 3.78 -3.69 11.75
N VAL A 27 4.57 -2.68 12.09
CA VAL A 27 5.50 -2.74 13.23
C VAL A 27 4.75 -3.00 14.54
N ALA A 28 3.67 -2.24 14.78
CA ALA A 28 2.86 -2.39 15.98
C ALA A 28 2.17 -3.76 16.06
N ALA A 29 1.65 -4.30 14.95
CA ALA A 29 1.02 -5.63 14.92
C ALA A 29 2.01 -6.75 15.21
N VAL A 30 3.26 -6.63 14.73
CA VAL A 30 4.34 -7.58 15.05
C VAL A 30 4.72 -7.53 16.53
N LEU A 31 4.81 -6.33 17.13
CA LEU A 31 5.20 -6.17 18.53
C LEU A 31 4.13 -6.65 19.51
N VAL A 32 2.85 -6.34 19.25
CA VAL A 32 1.74 -6.70 20.15
C VAL A 32 1.33 -8.16 19.97
N GLY A 33 1.46 -8.69 18.75
CA GLY A 33 0.98 -10.02 18.40
C GLY A 33 -0.55 -10.06 18.28
N GLY A 34 -1.05 -10.08 17.04
CA GLY A 34 -2.48 -10.15 16.75
C GLY A 34 -3.04 -8.87 16.10
N SER A 35 -4.35 -8.67 16.19
CA SER A 35 -5.04 -7.53 15.58
C SER A 35 -5.03 -6.30 16.50
N LEU A 36 -4.68 -5.14 15.96
CA LEU A 36 -4.72 -3.88 16.70
C LEU A 36 -6.16 -3.31 16.73
N PRO A 37 -6.59 -2.66 17.83
CA PRO A 37 -7.96 -2.15 17.98
C PRO A 37 -8.40 -1.13 16.92
N PHE A 38 -7.45 -0.40 16.32
CA PHE A 38 -7.73 0.70 15.37
C PHE A 38 -7.24 0.41 13.95
N PHE A 39 -6.28 -0.52 13.78
CA PHE A 39 -5.68 -0.84 12.49
C PHE A 39 -6.16 -2.19 11.93
N GLY A 40 -6.80 -3.03 12.76
CA GLY A 40 -7.25 -4.36 12.37
C GLY A 40 -6.11 -5.34 12.10
N ASN A 41 -6.36 -6.31 11.20
CA ASN A 41 -5.37 -7.32 10.81
C ASN A 41 -4.55 -6.89 9.57
N VAL A 42 -3.65 -5.91 9.77
CA VAL A 42 -2.83 -5.33 8.68
C VAL A 42 -2.00 -6.40 7.97
N ILE A 43 -1.31 -7.25 8.74
CA ILE A 43 -0.44 -8.30 8.20
C ILE A 43 -1.27 -9.31 7.40
N GLY A 44 -2.40 -9.77 7.95
CA GLY A 44 -3.31 -10.69 7.27
C GLY A 44 -3.84 -10.16 5.94
N ASN A 45 -4.20 -8.87 5.89
CA ASN A 45 -4.65 -8.24 4.65
C ASN A 45 -3.56 -8.24 3.57
N ILE A 46 -2.31 -7.92 3.95
CA ILE A 46 -1.17 -7.94 3.03
C ILE A 46 -0.88 -9.37 2.55
N THR A 47 -0.81 -10.34 3.46
CA THR A 47 -0.55 -11.73 3.09
C THR A 47 -1.64 -12.31 2.21
N ASN A 48 -2.90 -11.93 2.41
CA ASN A 48 -4.00 -12.36 1.56
C ASN A 48 -3.86 -11.83 0.13
N ILE A 49 -3.52 -10.55 -0.05
CA ILE A 49 -3.26 -9.97 -1.37
C ILE A 49 -2.08 -10.69 -2.05
N VAL A 50 -0.98 -10.89 -1.33
CA VAL A 50 0.20 -11.61 -1.86
C VAL A 50 -0.17 -13.04 -2.26
N SER A 51 -0.96 -13.73 -1.45
CA SER A 51 -1.43 -15.09 -1.75
C SER A 51 -2.31 -15.12 -3.01
N GLN A 52 -3.25 -14.18 -3.14
CA GLN A 52 -4.11 -14.06 -4.33
C GLN A 52 -3.30 -13.79 -5.61
N LEU A 53 -2.28 -12.94 -5.52
CA LEU A 53 -1.36 -12.71 -6.63
C LEU A 53 -0.58 -13.98 -6.97
N GLY A 54 -0.06 -14.70 -5.99
CA GLY A 54 0.65 -15.97 -6.20
C GLY A 54 -0.22 -17.06 -6.83
N GLN A 55 -1.48 -17.19 -6.38
CA GLN A 55 -2.44 -18.16 -6.92
C GLN A 55 -2.85 -17.84 -8.37
N SER A 56 -2.77 -16.57 -8.77
CA SER A 56 -3.11 -16.11 -10.13
C SER A 56 -1.99 -16.38 -11.17
N GLY A 57 -0.83 -16.91 -10.75
CA GLY A 57 0.28 -17.26 -11.64
C GLY A 57 0.80 -16.08 -12.47
N LEU A 58 0.83 -16.24 -13.80
CA LEU A 58 1.33 -15.20 -14.72
C LEU A 58 0.52 -13.89 -14.62
N ALA A 59 -0.80 -13.97 -14.46
CA ALA A 59 -1.63 -12.78 -14.31
C ALA A 59 -1.28 -12.00 -13.03
N GLY A 60 -0.94 -12.71 -11.96
CA GLY A 60 -0.46 -12.10 -10.71
C GLY A 60 0.88 -11.39 -10.86
N LEU A 61 1.81 -11.97 -11.63
CA LEU A 61 3.10 -11.33 -11.93
C LEU A 61 2.93 -10.06 -12.77
N ILE A 62 2.03 -10.08 -13.77
CA ILE A 62 1.70 -8.90 -14.57
C ILE A 62 1.11 -7.80 -13.68
N ALA A 63 0.15 -8.14 -12.82
CA ALA A 63 -0.45 -7.20 -11.88
C ALA A 63 0.60 -6.59 -10.94
N LEU A 64 1.49 -7.42 -10.36
CA LEU A 64 2.60 -6.95 -9.53
C LEU A 64 3.53 -6.00 -10.30
N GLY A 65 3.89 -6.33 -11.54
CA GLY A 65 4.72 -5.50 -12.39
C GLY A 65 4.10 -4.11 -12.64
N ILE A 66 2.79 -4.05 -12.91
CA ILE A 66 2.06 -2.79 -13.08
C ILE A 66 2.08 -1.96 -11.78
N VAL A 67 1.85 -2.59 -10.64
CA VAL A 67 1.89 -1.92 -9.33
C VAL A 67 3.28 -1.33 -9.07
N LEU A 68 4.35 -2.11 -9.25
CA LEU A 68 5.73 -1.65 -9.06
C LEU A 68 6.09 -0.51 -10.02
N TRP A 69 5.66 -0.58 -11.28
CA TRP A 69 5.86 0.48 -12.26
C TRP A 69 5.15 1.79 -11.86
N LEU A 70 3.92 1.71 -11.36
CA LEU A 70 3.16 2.87 -10.89
C LEU A 70 3.82 3.57 -9.71
N PHE A 71 4.32 2.80 -8.73
CA PHE A 71 5.03 3.34 -7.57
C PHE A 71 6.40 3.91 -7.93
N SER A 72 7.14 3.26 -8.85
CA SER A 72 8.43 3.76 -9.35
C SER A 72 8.30 5.12 -10.05
N LYS A 73 7.21 5.35 -10.78
CA LYS A 73 6.93 6.65 -11.42
C LYS A 73 6.71 7.80 -10.43
N ARG A 74 6.36 7.50 -9.18
CA ARG A 74 6.09 8.49 -8.13
C ARG A 74 7.35 8.99 -7.42
N ALA A 75 8.42 8.17 -7.41
CA ALA A 75 9.71 8.52 -6.82
C ALA A 75 10.58 9.42 -7.75
N MET A 76 10.20 9.57 -9.01
CA MET A 76 10.88 10.40 -10.02
C MET A 76 10.14 11.72 -10.33
N VAL A 77 9.30 12.22 -9.41
CA VAL A 77 8.64 13.53 -9.51
C VAL A 77 8.89 14.34 -8.25
#